data_AF-A0A3Q0D9X4-F1
#
_entry.id   AF-A0A3Q0D9X4-F1
#
_cell.length_a   1.000
_cell.length_b   1.000
_cell.length_c   1.000
_cell.angle_alpha   90.00
_cell.angle_beta   90.00
_cell.angle_gamma   90.00
#
_symmetry.space_group_name_H-M   'P 1'
#
loop_
_entity.id
_entity.type
_entity.pdbx_description
1 polymer ?
#
loop_
_entity_poly.entity_id
_entity_poly.type
_entity_poly.pdbx_seq_one_letter_code
_entity_poly.pdbx_strand_id
1 'polypeptide(L)'
;MVPGLKVLLFLSLHLLQGVKSSMVHLNNNGYEGVVIAINPSVPEDDRLIQSIKEMVTQASTYLFEASKGRFYFRNVSILVPMTWKSKYEYLTPKQESYDKADVIVAEPYLKYGDDPYTLQYGQCGDRGQYIHFTPNFLLTDNLPLYGPRGRVFVHEWAHLRWGVFDEYNTERPFSSCTTKVIQFSYHRCSTGISGRNVVHECQGGSCITRQCRRDAKTGLHEPKCTFIPNKSQAARDSIMFMQSLDSVVEFCTEKTHNTEAPNLQNKMCNRKSTWDVIKESADFQNASPMTGTKIPPPPTFSLLKTKQRVVCLVLDKSGSMNSGNPVTRLTQMNQAAELYLIQIIEKESLVGMVTFDSTATIQNNLIRMVNESSHLEISAKLPQEAGGGTSICSGLREGLKAITSSNQRTSGSEIVLLTDGEDDQISSCFEEVKHSGAIIHTIALGPSAAKELETLSTMTVGEQSLEYYREGTGKGYSAGG
;
A
#
# COMPACT_ATOMS: atom_id res chain seq x y z
N MET A 1 13.83 27.94 18.38
CA MET A 1 14.02 26.89 17.36
C MET A 1 14.66 25.68 18.04
N VAL A 2 13.88 24.64 18.34
CA VAL A 2 14.41 23.39 18.90
C VAL A 2 14.23 22.29 17.86
N PRO A 3 15.30 21.81 17.22
CA PRO A 3 15.24 20.78 16.18
C PRO A 3 14.66 19.45 16.67
N GLY A 4 14.69 19.18 17.99
CA GLY A 4 14.22 17.93 18.59
C GLY A 4 12.70 17.73 18.59
N LEU A 5 11.91 18.81 18.60
CA LEU A 5 10.44 18.72 18.61
C LEU A 5 9.88 18.23 17.27
N LYS A 6 10.52 18.62 16.16
CA LYS A 6 10.20 18.08 14.82
C LYS A 6 10.55 16.60 14.69
N VAL A 7 11.60 16.13 15.38
CA VAL A 7 12.07 14.74 15.30
C VAL A 7 11.14 13.80 16.10
N LEU A 8 10.65 14.23 17.26
CA LEU A 8 9.72 13.44 18.08
C LEU A 8 8.31 13.38 17.47
N LEU A 9 7.80 14.47 16.88
CA LEU A 9 6.55 14.46 16.13
C LEU A 9 6.64 13.58 14.87
N PHE A 10 7.80 13.57 14.20
CA PHE A 10 8.07 12.64 13.09
C PHE A 10 8.07 11.19 13.55
N LEU A 11 8.65 10.87 14.71
CA LEU A 11 8.73 9.50 15.24
C LEU A 11 7.37 8.97 15.72
N SER A 12 6.52 9.80 16.35
CA SER A 12 5.15 9.42 16.72
C SER A 12 4.21 9.38 15.51
N LEU A 13 4.37 10.28 14.52
CA LEU A 13 3.66 10.15 13.24
C LEU A 13 4.16 8.97 12.38
N HIS A 14 5.41 8.53 12.51
CA HIS A 14 5.88 7.28 11.90
C HIS A 14 5.32 6.04 12.61
N LEU A 15 4.96 6.14 13.89
CA LEU A 15 4.18 5.12 14.60
C LEU A 15 2.68 5.17 14.25
N LEU A 16 2.18 6.32 13.76
CA LEU A 16 0.81 6.56 13.25
C LEU A 16 0.67 6.46 11.73
N GLN A 17 1.77 6.25 10.99
CA GLN A 17 1.66 5.44 9.79
C GLN A 17 1.32 4.06 10.31
N GLY A 18 0.02 3.79 10.47
CA GLY A 18 -0.46 2.42 10.54
C GLY A 18 0.27 1.72 9.42
N VAL A 19 1.23 0.86 9.77
CA VAL A 19 1.97 0.05 8.81
C VAL A 19 0.90 -0.45 7.88
N LYS A 20 0.96 -0.09 6.58
CA LYS A 20 -0.05 -0.49 5.59
C LYS A 20 -0.22 -2.00 5.73
N SER A 21 -1.19 -2.40 6.52
CA SER A 21 -1.25 -3.77 7.00
C SER A 21 -2.08 -4.46 5.98
N SER A 22 -1.40 -4.96 4.96
CA SER A 22 -1.95 -5.92 4.01
C SER A 22 -2.83 -6.91 4.79
N MET A 23 -4.08 -7.05 4.37
CA MET A 23 -5.02 -8.00 4.98
C MET A 23 -4.68 -9.45 4.57
N VAL A 24 -3.63 -9.62 3.75
CA VAL A 24 -3.20 -10.90 3.24
C VAL A 24 -2.63 -11.77 4.34
N HIS A 25 -3.32 -12.87 4.59
CA HIS A 25 -2.86 -13.94 5.44
C HIS A 25 -2.96 -15.28 4.69
N LEU A 26 -2.13 -16.22 5.13
CA LEU A 26 -2.07 -17.54 4.54
C LEU A 26 -2.89 -18.50 5.39
N ASN A 27 -3.91 -19.11 4.80
CA ASN A 27 -4.79 -20.07 5.47
C ASN A 27 -4.78 -21.39 4.69
N ASN A 28 -4.24 -22.46 5.27
CA ASN A 28 -4.13 -23.77 4.62
C ASN A 28 -3.62 -23.65 3.17
N ASN A 29 -2.43 -23.07 2.97
CA ASN A 29 -1.77 -22.89 1.66
C ASN A 29 -2.41 -21.84 0.72
N GLY A 30 -3.61 -21.34 1.02
CA GLY A 30 -4.29 -20.32 0.22
C GLY A 30 -4.11 -18.92 0.78
N TYR A 31 -3.66 -17.97 -0.04
CA TYR A 31 -3.70 -16.55 0.31
C TYR A 31 -5.14 -16.04 0.29
N GLU A 32 -5.56 -15.47 1.40
CA GLU A 32 -6.87 -14.84 1.59
C GLU A 32 -6.67 -13.36 1.95
N GLY A 33 -7.64 -12.52 1.61
CA GLY A 33 -7.59 -11.08 1.92
C GLY A 33 -6.76 -10.24 0.96
N VAL A 34 -6.47 -10.75 -0.24
CA VAL A 34 -5.77 -9.98 -1.28
C VAL A 34 -6.70 -8.90 -1.84
N VAL A 35 -6.25 -7.66 -1.84
CA VAL A 35 -7.02 -6.51 -2.36
C VAL A 35 -6.35 -5.94 -3.60
N ILE A 36 -7.08 -5.92 -4.71
CA ILE A 36 -6.69 -5.26 -5.96
C ILE A 36 -7.58 -4.05 -6.17
N ALA A 37 -7.04 -2.84 -6.19
CA ALA A 37 -7.82 -1.61 -6.27
C ALA A 37 -7.59 -0.84 -7.57
N ILE A 38 -8.67 -0.52 -8.29
CA ILE A 38 -8.62 0.29 -9.50
C ILE A 38 -8.78 1.77 -9.10
N ASN A 39 -7.84 2.61 -9.52
CA ASN A 39 -7.82 4.03 -9.17
C ASN A 39 -9.03 4.76 -9.79
N PRO A 40 -9.68 5.69 -9.07
CA PRO A 40 -10.78 6.50 -9.62
C PRO A 40 -10.49 7.26 -10.91
N SER A 41 -9.22 7.58 -11.20
CA SER A 41 -8.82 8.22 -12.47
C SER A 41 -8.88 7.29 -13.68
N VAL A 42 -8.89 5.96 -13.47
CA VAL A 42 -8.94 4.97 -14.55
C VAL A 42 -10.35 4.94 -15.18
N PRO A 43 -10.47 5.18 -16.49
CA PRO A 43 -11.76 5.08 -17.19
C PRO A 43 -12.38 3.69 -17.11
N GLU A 44 -13.72 3.64 -17.13
CA GLU A 44 -14.46 2.37 -17.11
C GLU A 44 -14.24 1.55 -18.39
N ASP A 45 -13.69 0.34 -18.22
CA ASP A 45 -13.55 -0.68 -19.28
C ASP A 45 -13.91 -2.06 -18.70
N ASP A 46 -14.97 -2.67 -19.21
CA ASP A 46 -15.48 -3.97 -18.76
C ASP A 46 -14.43 -5.10 -18.88
N ARG A 47 -13.47 -4.97 -19.79
CA ARG A 47 -12.40 -5.96 -20.00
C ARG A 47 -11.38 -5.96 -18.87
N LEU A 48 -11.25 -4.86 -18.13
CA LEU A 48 -10.21 -4.70 -17.11
C LEU A 48 -10.41 -5.67 -15.94
N ILE A 49 -11.65 -5.75 -15.43
CA ILE A 49 -11.99 -6.68 -14.34
C ILE A 49 -11.72 -8.13 -14.78
N GLN A 50 -12.10 -8.46 -16.02
CA GLN A 50 -11.88 -9.80 -16.57
C GLN A 50 -10.39 -10.12 -16.72
N SER A 51 -9.59 -9.19 -17.23
CA SER A 51 -8.14 -9.33 -17.36
C SER A 51 -7.45 -9.52 -16.00
N ILE A 52 -7.87 -8.78 -14.96
CA ILE A 52 -7.38 -8.97 -13.58
C ILE A 52 -7.69 -10.38 -13.09
N LYS A 53 -8.93 -10.86 -13.27
CA LYS A 53 -9.34 -12.21 -12.86
C LYS A 53 -8.53 -13.29 -13.56
N GLU A 54 -8.31 -13.16 -14.87
CA GLU A 54 -7.51 -14.10 -15.66
C GLU A 54 -6.04 -14.12 -15.23
N MET A 55 -5.45 -12.94 -15.04
CA MET A 55 -4.08 -12.79 -14.55
C MET A 55 -3.88 -13.48 -13.20
N VAL A 56 -4.75 -13.20 -12.22
CA VAL A 56 -4.68 -13.80 -10.88
C VAL A 56 -4.92 -15.31 -10.92
N THR A 57 -5.83 -15.77 -11.78
CA THR A 57 -6.10 -17.22 -11.95
C THR A 57 -4.87 -17.94 -12.51
N GLN A 58 -4.23 -17.39 -13.55
CA GLN A 58 -2.99 -17.92 -14.10
C GLN A 58 -1.85 -17.88 -13.08
N ALA A 59 -1.74 -16.77 -12.35
CA ALA A 59 -0.74 -16.59 -11.30
C ALA A 59 -0.89 -17.61 -10.18
N SER A 60 -2.12 -17.94 -9.78
CA SER A 60 -2.41 -18.93 -8.73
C SER A 60 -1.83 -20.30 -9.07
N THR A 61 -2.08 -20.78 -10.29
CA THR A 61 -1.51 -22.04 -10.79
C THR A 61 0.01 -22.01 -10.86
N TYR A 62 0.57 -20.92 -11.40
CA TYR A 62 2.01 -20.77 -11.58
C TYR A 62 2.76 -20.66 -10.25
N LEU A 63 2.22 -19.90 -9.29
CA LEU A 63 2.74 -19.77 -7.93
C LEU A 63 2.73 -21.11 -7.21
N PHE A 64 1.68 -21.92 -7.40
CA PHE A 64 1.59 -23.23 -6.79
C PHE A 64 2.69 -24.16 -7.27
N GLU A 65 2.96 -24.19 -8.58
CA GLU A 65 4.08 -24.95 -9.14
C GLU A 65 5.43 -24.41 -8.62
N ALA A 66 5.65 -23.10 -8.73
CA ALA A 66 6.91 -22.45 -8.35
C ALA A 66 7.25 -22.59 -6.85
N SER A 67 6.22 -22.66 -6.01
CA SER A 67 6.35 -22.86 -4.56
C SER A 67 6.44 -24.33 -4.14
N LYS A 68 6.57 -25.25 -5.10
CA LYS A 68 6.62 -26.71 -4.88
C LYS A 68 5.36 -27.22 -4.18
N GLY A 69 4.20 -26.76 -4.63
CA GLY A 69 2.88 -27.17 -4.17
C GLY A 69 2.44 -26.53 -2.85
N ARG A 70 2.90 -25.31 -2.54
CA ARG A 70 2.65 -24.68 -1.23
C ARG A 70 1.72 -23.49 -1.25
N PHE A 71 1.72 -22.65 -2.27
CA PHE A 71 1.00 -21.38 -2.22
C PHE A 71 0.12 -21.18 -3.43
N TYR A 72 -1.11 -20.71 -3.22
CA TYR A 72 -2.03 -20.33 -4.28
C TYR A 72 -2.93 -19.19 -3.80
N PHE A 73 -3.60 -18.49 -4.71
CA PHE A 73 -4.57 -17.44 -4.36
C PHE A 73 -5.96 -18.06 -4.18
N ARG A 74 -6.62 -17.78 -3.05
CA ARG A 74 -7.95 -18.32 -2.72
C ARG A 74 -9.05 -17.27 -2.78
N ASN A 75 -8.87 -16.15 -2.08
CA ASN A 75 -9.88 -15.07 -2.01
C ASN A 75 -9.25 -13.74 -2.40
N VAL A 76 -9.79 -13.12 -3.44
CA VAL A 76 -9.33 -11.82 -3.95
C VAL A 76 -10.49 -10.85 -4.06
N SER A 77 -10.36 -9.70 -3.43
CA SER A 77 -11.30 -8.59 -3.51
C SER A 77 -10.81 -7.58 -4.55
N ILE A 78 -11.66 -7.25 -5.53
CA ILE A 78 -11.40 -6.22 -6.52
C ILE A 78 -12.21 -4.98 -6.14
N LEU A 79 -11.52 -3.91 -5.76
CA LEU A 79 -12.14 -2.61 -5.49
C LEU A 79 -12.34 -1.85 -6.80
N VAL A 80 -13.61 -1.74 -7.19
CA VAL A 80 -14.11 -0.97 -8.32
C VAL A 80 -14.32 0.48 -7.86
N PRO A 81 -13.78 1.48 -8.56
CA PRO A 81 -13.88 2.86 -8.13
C PRO A 81 -15.31 3.38 -8.22
N MET A 82 -15.60 4.38 -7.39
CA MET A 82 -16.89 5.04 -7.36
C MET A 82 -17.27 5.71 -8.70
N THR A 83 -16.27 6.06 -9.52
CA THR A 83 -16.43 6.71 -10.84
C THR A 83 -17.04 5.80 -11.89
N TRP A 84 -16.99 4.47 -11.71
CA TRP A 84 -17.60 3.50 -12.63
C TRP A 84 -19.08 3.32 -12.34
N LYS A 85 -19.86 2.84 -13.32
CA LYS A 85 -21.29 2.56 -13.12
C LYS A 85 -21.50 1.43 -12.11
N SER A 86 -22.53 1.58 -11.26
CA SER A 86 -22.85 0.52 -10.29
C SER A 86 -23.48 -0.68 -11.00
N LYS A 87 -23.05 -1.89 -10.64
CA LYS A 87 -23.65 -3.16 -11.10
C LYS A 87 -24.23 -3.91 -9.90
N TYR A 88 -25.21 -4.78 -10.14
CA TYR A 88 -25.88 -5.55 -9.09
C TYR A 88 -24.95 -6.54 -8.37
N GLU A 89 -23.90 -6.98 -9.04
CA GLU A 89 -22.87 -7.88 -8.53
C GLU A 89 -21.87 -7.19 -7.58
N TYR A 90 -21.88 -5.86 -7.51
CA TYR A 90 -20.95 -5.11 -6.66
C TYR A 90 -21.44 -5.05 -5.22
N LEU A 91 -20.59 -5.54 -4.32
CA LEU A 91 -20.83 -5.50 -2.88
C LEU A 91 -20.26 -4.21 -2.28
N THR A 92 -20.64 -3.93 -1.03
CA THR A 92 -20.07 -2.81 -0.26
C THR A 92 -18.78 -3.29 0.42
N PRO A 93 -17.65 -2.58 0.26
CA PRO A 93 -16.43 -2.83 1.03
C PRO A 93 -16.71 -2.76 2.53
N LYS A 94 -16.05 -3.60 3.32
CA LYS A 94 -16.16 -3.55 4.79
C LYS A 94 -14.89 -2.96 5.40
N GLN A 95 -13.75 -3.51 5.02
CA GLN A 95 -12.42 -3.13 5.51
C GLN A 95 -11.47 -2.80 4.35
N GLU A 96 -11.82 -3.23 3.14
CA GLU A 96 -11.06 -3.01 1.92
C GLU A 96 -11.09 -1.54 1.51
N SER A 97 -9.92 -0.95 1.33
CA SER A 97 -9.73 0.43 0.90
C SER A 97 -8.56 0.55 -0.09
N TYR A 98 -8.49 1.66 -0.83
CA TYR A 98 -7.46 1.85 -1.87
C TYR A 98 -6.06 1.99 -1.26
N ASP A 99 -5.93 2.64 -0.12
CA ASP A 99 -4.67 2.87 0.61
C ASP A 99 -4.06 1.58 1.17
N LYS A 100 -4.90 0.59 1.49
CA LYS A 100 -4.52 -0.73 2.02
C LYS A 100 -4.41 -1.82 0.94
N ALA A 101 -4.56 -1.47 -0.33
CA ALA A 101 -4.53 -2.43 -1.43
C ALA A 101 -3.12 -3.00 -1.66
N ASP A 102 -3.04 -4.31 -1.88
CA ASP A 102 -1.80 -5.03 -2.22
C ASP A 102 -1.37 -4.77 -3.65
N VAL A 103 -2.36 -4.54 -4.52
CA VAL A 103 -2.18 -4.28 -5.95
C VAL A 103 -3.04 -3.08 -6.31
N ILE A 104 -2.45 -2.11 -7.00
CA ILE A 104 -3.17 -0.97 -7.56
C ILE A 104 -3.12 -0.99 -9.09
N VAL A 105 -4.25 -0.62 -9.70
CA VAL A 105 -4.34 -0.36 -11.13
C VAL A 105 -4.56 1.13 -11.32
N ALA A 106 -3.56 1.82 -11.83
CA ALA A 106 -3.55 3.28 -11.93
C ALA A 106 -2.84 3.77 -13.21
N GLU A 107 -2.86 5.08 -13.42
CA GLU A 107 -2.12 5.72 -14.52
C GLU A 107 -0.61 5.45 -14.44
N PRO A 108 0.10 5.46 -15.59
CA PRO A 108 1.53 5.22 -15.62
C PRO A 108 2.31 6.22 -14.77
N TYR A 109 3.28 5.73 -14.00
CA TYR A 109 4.16 6.59 -13.21
C TYR A 109 5.32 7.11 -14.07
N LEU A 110 5.69 8.39 -13.95
CA LEU A 110 6.71 9.05 -14.78
C LEU A 110 8.01 8.26 -14.97
N LYS A 111 8.47 7.55 -13.93
CA LYS A 111 9.70 6.75 -13.97
C LYS A 111 9.54 5.40 -14.68
N TYR A 112 8.38 4.77 -14.56
CA TYR A 112 8.16 3.37 -14.96
C TYR A 112 7.27 3.23 -16.20
N GLY A 113 6.56 4.28 -16.61
CA GLY A 113 5.60 4.21 -17.70
C GLY A 113 4.54 3.13 -17.43
N ASP A 114 4.35 2.23 -18.40
CA ASP A 114 3.42 1.10 -18.33
C ASP A 114 4.05 -0.18 -17.76
N ASP A 115 5.31 -0.12 -17.34
CA ASP A 115 6.02 -1.29 -16.85
C ASP A 115 5.46 -1.70 -15.47
N PRO A 116 5.11 -2.99 -15.27
CA PRO A 116 4.70 -3.50 -13.97
C PRO A 116 5.85 -3.39 -12.97
N TYR A 117 5.55 -2.99 -11.73
CA TYR A 117 6.56 -2.92 -10.67
C TYR A 117 5.97 -3.07 -9.28
N THR A 118 6.80 -3.46 -8.32
CA THR A 118 6.49 -3.46 -6.90
C THR A 118 7.21 -2.33 -6.21
N LEU A 119 6.47 -1.50 -5.46
CA LEU A 119 7.09 -0.49 -4.63
C LEU A 119 7.62 -1.12 -3.34
N GLN A 120 8.94 -1.21 -3.20
CA GLN A 120 9.60 -1.80 -2.04
C GLN A 120 10.80 -0.95 -1.62
N TYR A 121 10.78 -0.47 -0.37
CA TYR A 121 11.90 0.27 0.26
C TYR A 121 12.55 -0.52 1.41
N GLY A 122 12.00 -1.68 1.75
CA GLY A 122 12.48 -2.52 2.85
C GLY A 122 13.79 -3.24 2.54
N GLN A 123 14.36 -3.88 3.56
CA GLN A 123 15.51 -4.75 3.43
C GLN A 123 15.10 -6.13 2.89
N CYS A 124 16.07 -7.01 2.69
CA CYS A 124 15.79 -8.38 2.30
C CYS A 124 14.85 -9.08 3.30
N GLY A 125 13.79 -9.70 2.78
CA GLY A 125 12.78 -10.36 3.60
C GLY A 125 11.64 -9.44 4.07
N ASP A 126 11.80 -8.13 3.97
CA ASP A 126 10.76 -7.17 4.31
C ASP A 126 9.73 -7.07 3.20
N ARG A 127 8.44 -7.03 3.56
CA ARG A 127 7.36 -6.89 2.59
C ARG A 127 7.45 -5.58 1.81
N GLY A 128 7.08 -5.64 0.54
CA GLY A 128 6.81 -4.46 -0.28
C GLY A 128 5.55 -3.72 0.19
N GLN A 129 5.32 -2.55 -0.39
CA GLN A 129 4.18 -1.68 -0.09
C GLN A 129 2.96 -2.03 -0.95
N TYR A 130 3.14 -2.11 -2.27
CA TYR A 130 2.10 -2.50 -3.23
C TYR A 130 2.71 -2.86 -4.59
N ILE A 131 1.97 -3.62 -5.39
CA ILE A 131 2.24 -3.85 -6.81
C ILE A 131 1.46 -2.81 -7.63
N HIS A 132 2.09 -2.25 -8.66
CA HIS A 132 1.49 -1.28 -9.56
C HIS A 132 1.35 -1.86 -10.95
N PHE A 133 0.13 -1.86 -11.47
CA PHE A 133 -0.17 -2.15 -12.87
C PHE A 133 -0.87 -0.96 -13.53
N THR A 134 -0.75 -0.88 -14.86
CA THR A 134 -1.50 0.09 -15.65
C THR A 134 -2.63 -0.59 -16.43
N PRO A 135 -3.67 0.18 -16.82
CA PRO A 135 -4.69 -0.32 -17.75
C PRO A 135 -4.08 -0.81 -19.06
N ASN A 136 -3.05 -0.15 -19.59
CA ASN A 136 -2.36 -0.59 -20.81
C ASN A 136 -1.72 -1.97 -20.60
N PHE A 137 -0.97 -2.18 -19.51
CA PHE A 137 -0.39 -3.50 -19.21
C PHE A 137 -1.45 -4.62 -19.21
N LEU A 138 -2.62 -4.35 -18.64
CA LEU A 138 -3.71 -5.31 -18.48
C LEU A 138 -4.53 -5.51 -19.76
N LEU A 139 -4.63 -4.50 -20.64
CA LEU A 139 -5.55 -4.52 -21.80
C LEU A 139 -4.85 -4.72 -23.15
N THR A 140 -3.56 -4.40 -23.28
CA THR A 140 -2.80 -4.59 -24.53
C THR A 140 -2.09 -5.93 -24.58
N ASP A 141 -1.88 -6.47 -25.78
CA ASP A 141 -1.11 -7.70 -25.97
C ASP A 141 0.39 -7.42 -25.80
N ASN A 142 0.87 -7.61 -24.56
CA ASN A 142 2.27 -7.44 -24.20
C ASN A 142 2.98 -8.79 -24.03
N LEU A 143 2.39 -9.89 -24.52
CA LEU A 143 2.98 -11.23 -24.45
C LEU A 143 4.41 -11.28 -25.03
N PRO A 144 4.75 -10.60 -26.14
CA PRO A 144 6.12 -10.61 -26.66
C PRO A 144 7.16 -9.96 -25.75
N LEU A 145 6.73 -9.03 -24.88
CA LEU A 145 7.61 -8.26 -24.01
C LEU A 145 7.73 -8.91 -22.61
N TYR A 146 6.59 -9.23 -22.00
CA TYR A 146 6.54 -9.69 -20.61
C TYR A 146 6.24 -11.19 -20.44
N GLY A 147 5.79 -11.85 -21.50
CA GLY A 147 5.18 -13.18 -21.38
C GLY A 147 3.81 -13.13 -20.71
N PRO A 148 3.28 -14.29 -20.27
CA PRO A 148 1.95 -14.37 -19.66
C PRO A 148 1.84 -13.50 -18.39
N ARG A 149 0.77 -12.70 -18.28
CA ARG A 149 0.59 -11.76 -17.16
C ARG A 149 0.60 -12.44 -15.78
N GLY A 150 0.10 -13.67 -15.68
CA GLY A 150 0.16 -14.43 -14.43
C GLY A 150 1.58 -14.69 -13.93
N ARG A 151 2.57 -14.80 -14.83
CA ARG A 151 3.99 -14.98 -14.47
C ARG A 151 4.61 -13.69 -13.97
N VAL A 152 4.28 -12.57 -14.62
CA VAL A 152 4.63 -11.22 -14.16
C VAL A 152 4.05 -10.98 -12.77
N PHE A 153 2.79 -11.33 -12.55
CA PHE A 153 2.16 -11.19 -11.25
C PHE A 153 2.90 -11.97 -10.16
N VAL A 154 3.35 -13.20 -10.44
CA VAL A 154 4.13 -13.99 -9.46
C VAL A 154 5.52 -13.40 -9.20
N HIS A 155 6.16 -12.83 -10.22
CA HIS A 155 7.42 -12.11 -10.07
C HIS A 155 7.26 -10.89 -9.14
N GLU A 156 6.26 -10.05 -9.40
CA GLU A 156 5.94 -8.90 -8.54
C GLU A 156 5.44 -9.32 -7.15
N TRP A 157 4.67 -10.40 -7.07
CA TRP A 157 4.23 -10.96 -5.80
C TRP A 157 5.40 -11.41 -4.92
N ALA A 158 6.47 -11.94 -5.51
CA ALA A 158 7.65 -12.33 -4.75
C ALA A 158 8.35 -11.12 -4.12
N HIS A 159 8.48 -10.00 -4.86
CA HIS A 159 8.93 -8.72 -4.30
C HIS A 159 8.03 -8.28 -3.15
N LEU A 160 6.71 -8.23 -3.39
CA LEU A 160 5.73 -7.75 -2.42
C LEU A 160 5.71 -8.59 -1.14
N ARG A 161 5.62 -9.91 -1.27
CA ARG A 161 5.30 -10.78 -0.14
C ARG A 161 6.52 -11.25 0.64
N TRP A 162 7.63 -11.50 -0.05
CA TRP A 162 8.83 -12.08 0.55
C TRP A 162 10.03 -11.16 0.55
N GLY A 163 9.92 -9.95 -0.01
CA GLY A 163 11.00 -8.98 0.02
C GLY A 163 12.25 -9.43 -0.71
N VAL A 164 12.10 -10.26 -1.74
CA VAL A 164 13.20 -10.63 -2.64
C VAL A 164 13.40 -9.58 -3.71
N PHE A 165 14.52 -9.62 -4.42
CA PHE A 165 14.87 -8.65 -5.45
C PHE A 165 15.25 -9.35 -6.76
N ASP A 166 15.37 -8.54 -7.81
CA ASP A 166 15.79 -9.01 -9.13
C ASP A 166 17.18 -9.62 -9.09
N GLU A 167 17.32 -10.73 -9.80
CA GLU A 167 18.58 -11.44 -9.97
C GLU A 167 19.31 -11.04 -11.26
N TYR A 168 18.80 -10.03 -11.97
CA TYR A 168 19.48 -9.31 -13.05
C TYR A 168 19.91 -7.90 -12.60
N ASN A 169 20.78 -7.27 -13.39
CA ASN A 169 21.17 -5.87 -13.19
C ASN A 169 20.97 -5.11 -14.50
N THR A 170 20.08 -4.12 -14.48
CA THR A 170 19.75 -3.26 -15.62
C THR A 170 20.80 -2.18 -15.90
N GLU A 171 21.52 -1.70 -14.87
CA GLU A 171 22.54 -0.65 -14.99
C GLU A 171 23.93 -1.18 -15.40
N ARG A 172 24.28 -2.38 -14.92
CA ARG A 172 25.54 -3.07 -15.24
C ARG A 172 25.25 -4.52 -15.60
N PRO A 173 24.88 -4.85 -16.84
CA PRO A 173 24.57 -6.22 -17.26
C PRO A 173 25.78 -7.17 -17.31
N PHE A 174 27.02 -6.66 -17.22
CA PHE A 174 28.26 -7.46 -17.24
C PHE A 174 29.23 -7.11 -16.10
N SER A 175 29.85 -8.12 -15.49
CA SER A 175 30.95 -7.99 -14.52
C SER A 175 31.83 -9.24 -14.52
N SER A 176 32.99 -9.15 -13.86
CA SER A 176 33.97 -10.23 -13.71
C SER A 176 33.58 -11.20 -12.58
N CYS A 177 33.52 -12.51 -12.87
CA CYS A 177 33.52 -13.56 -11.84
C CYS A 177 34.95 -14.07 -11.57
N THR A 178 35.23 -14.47 -10.33
CA THR A 178 36.59 -14.75 -9.82
C THR A 178 36.89 -16.25 -9.71
N THR A 179 36.59 -17.05 -10.74
CA THR A 179 36.80 -18.51 -10.71
C THR A 179 38.03 -18.97 -11.49
N LYS A 180 39.25 -18.69 -10.99
CA LYS A 180 40.58 -19.14 -11.53
C LYS A 180 40.88 -18.90 -13.03
N VAL A 181 39.92 -18.44 -13.80
CA VAL A 181 39.93 -17.97 -15.17
C VAL A 181 38.93 -16.82 -15.17
N ILE A 182 39.37 -15.61 -15.49
CA ILE A 182 38.49 -14.44 -15.52
C ILE A 182 37.48 -14.64 -16.67
N GLN A 183 36.29 -15.15 -16.36
CA GLN A 183 35.16 -15.27 -17.28
C GLN A 183 34.21 -14.10 -17.04
N PHE A 184 33.92 -13.36 -18.11
CA PHE A 184 32.90 -12.32 -18.13
C PHE A 184 31.63 -12.92 -18.70
N SER A 185 30.65 -13.17 -17.85
CA SER A 185 29.33 -13.67 -18.22
C SER A 185 28.27 -12.63 -17.88
N TYR A 186 27.18 -12.62 -18.64
CA TYR A 186 26.00 -11.85 -18.27
C TYR A 186 25.51 -12.26 -16.88
N HIS A 187 25.03 -11.32 -16.08
CA HIS A 187 24.51 -11.58 -14.72
C HIS A 187 23.22 -12.38 -14.79
N ARG A 188 23.34 -13.70 -14.80
CA ARG A 188 22.21 -14.62 -14.66
C ARG A 188 22.30 -15.24 -13.29
N CYS A 189 21.15 -15.42 -12.64
CA CYS A 189 21.08 -16.32 -11.51
C CYS A 189 21.49 -17.71 -11.97
N SER A 190 20.74 -18.26 -12.93
CA SER A 190 21.03 -19.54 -13.57
C SER A 190 21.98 -19.37 -14.76
N THR A 191 23.18 -19.93 -14.68
CA THR A 191 24.04 -20.11 -15.86
C THR A 191 23.41 -21.02 -16.92
N GLY A 192 22.32 -21.71 -16.57
CA GLY A 192 21.59 -22.61 -17.46
C GLY A 192 20.79 -21.94 -18.58
N ILE A 193 20.43 -20.65 -18.44
CA ILE A 193 19.70 -19.93 -19.49
C ILE A 193 20.67 -19.60 -20.63
N SER A 194 20.42 -20.17 -21.80
CA SER A 194 21.22 -19.98 -23.01
C SER A 194 20.78 -18.75 -23.81
N GLY A 195 21.65 -18.19 -24.65
CA GLY A 195 21.26 -17.07 -25.51
C GLY A 195 22.45 -16.40 -26.18
N ARG A 196 22.22 -15.20 -26.71
CA ARG A 196 23.22 -14.48 -27.51
C ARG A 196 23.46 -13.08 -26.93
N ASN A 197 24.73 -12.70 -26.87
CA ASN A 197 25.14 -11.35 -26.53
C ASN A 197 25.18 -10.53 -27.83
N VAL A 198 24.32 -9.52 -27.95
CA VAL A 198 24.18 -8.69 -29.16
C VAL A 198 24.26 -7.20 -28.84
N VAL A 199 24.59 -6.40 -29.85
CA VAL A 199 24.46 -4.93 -29.82
C VAL A 199 23.42 -4.56 -30.88
N HIS A 200 22.48 -3.71 -30.49
CA HIS A 200 21.53 -3.06 -31.40
C HIS A 200 22.02 -1.65 -31.72
N GLU A 201 22.42 -1.43 -32.98
CA GLU A 201 22.90 -0.13 -33.46
C GLU A 201 21.92 0.41 -34.51
N CYS A 202 21.33 1.58 -34.24
CA CYS A 202 20.45 2.26 -35.17
C CYS A 202 21.16 3.52 -35.71
N GLN A 203 21.30 3.63 -37.03
CA GLN A 203 21.80 4.82 -37.73
C GLN A 203 20.92 5.12 -38.93
N GLY A 204 20.49 6.38 -39.08
CA GLY A 204 19.76 6.85 -40.26
C GLY A 204 18.45 6.10 -40.56
N GLY A 205 17.73 5.63 -39.53
CA GLY A 205 16.46 4.90 -39.69
C GLY A 205 16.60 3.40 -39.96
N SER A 206 17.82 2.85 -40.03
CA SER A 206 18.09 1.42 -40.10
C SER A 206 18.71 0.93 -38.79
N CYS A 207 18.22 -0.20 -38.27
CA CYS A 207 18.74 -0.84 -37.07
C CYS A 207 19.37 -2.20 -37.43
N ILE A 208 20.60 -2.41 -37.00
CA ILE A 208 21.36 -3.63 -37.23
C ILE A 208 21.60 -4.30 -35.88
N THR A 209 21.37 -5.61 -35.83
CA THR A 209 21.70 -6.44 -34.67
C THR A 209 22.94 -7.26 -34.98
N ARG A 210 24.02 -7.07 -34.22
CA ARG A 210 25.28 -7.80 -34.40
C ARG A 210 25.75 -8.44 -33.10
N GLN A 211 26.56 -9.48 -33.19
CA GLN A 211 27.13 -10.12 -32.01
C GLN A 211 28.12 -9.17 -31.30
N CYS A 212 28.16 -9.22 -29.98
CA CYS A 212 29.08 -8.40 -29.20
C CYS A 212 30.53 -8.80 -29.44
N ARG A 213 31.37 -7.79 -29.65
CA ARG A 213 32.82 -7.89 -29.63
C ARG A 213 33.29 -8.03 -28.19
N ARG A 214 34.36 -8.80 -28.03
CA ARG A 214 35.02 -9.02 -26.74
C ARG A 214 36.42 -8.44 -26.83
N ASP A 215 36.80 -7.61 -25.88
CA ASP A 215 38.16 -7.09 -25.79
C ASP A 215 39.11 -8.25 -25.49
N ALA A 216 40.12 -8.44 -26.35
CA ALA A 216 41.02 -9.59 -26.27
C ALA A 216 41.97 -9.56 -25.06
N LYS A 217 42.21 -8.39 -24.45
CA LYS A 217 43.11 -8.21 -23.30
C LYS A 217 42.36 -8.29 -21.98
N THR A 218 41.18 -7.67 -21.91
CA THR A 218 40.38 -7.58 -20.68
C THR A 218 39.29 -8.64 -20.62
N GLY A 219 38.90 -9.25 -21.74
CA GLY A 219 37.79 -10.20 -21.79
C GLY A 219 36.40 -9.55 -21.63
N LEU A 220 36.32 -8.22 -21.57
CA LEU A 220 35.06 -7.48 -21.43
C LEU A 220 34.29 -7.41 -22.74
N HIS A 221 32.95 -7.44 -22.64
CA HIS A 221 32.10 -7.11 -23.78
C HIS A 221 32.12 -5.61 -24.04
N GLU A 222 31.96 -5.23 -25.32
CA GLU A 222 31.86 -3.83 -25.70
C GLU A 222 30.65 -3.12 -25.04
N PRO A 223 30.71 -1.78 -24.90
CA PRO A 223 29.58 -1.01 -24.38
C PRO A 223 28.29 -1.26 -25.17
N LYS A 224 27.14 -1.23 -24.49
CA LYS A 224 25.79 -1.48 -25.06
C LYS A 224 25.54 -2.91 -25.55
N CYS A 225 26.43 -3.86 -25.24
CA CYS A 225 26.11 -5.27 -25.35
C CYS A 225 24.90 -5.59 -24.46
N THR A 226 23.97 -6.40 -24.95
CA THR A 226 22.82 -6.92 -24.20
C THR A 226 22.71 -8.42 -24.43
N PHE A 227 22.17 -9.14 -23.44
CA PHE A 227 21.90 -10.56 -23.57
C PHE A 227 20.46 -10.77 -23.98
N ILE A 228 20.25 -11.51 -25.07
CA ILE A 228 18.94 -11.96 -25.50
C ILE A 228 18.86 -13.47 -25.28
N PRO A 229 17.97 -13.95 -24.39
CA PRO A 229 17.78 -15.38 -24.19
C PRO A 229 17.18 -16.02 -25.45
N ASN A 230 17.54 -17.27 -25.72
CA ASN A 230 16.81 -18.07 -26.72
C ASN A 230 15.38 -18.30 -26.21
N LYS A 231 14.39 -18.35 -27.12
CA LYS A 231 12.99 -18.61 -26.75
C LYS A 231 12.81 -20.02 -26.14
N SER A 232 13.45 -21.02 -26.72
CA SER A 232 13.46 -22.38 -26.20
C SER A 232 14.64 -22.57 -25.25
N GLN A 233 14.35 -23.08 -24.06
CA GLN A 233 15.29 -23.26 -22.96
C GLN A 233 14.99 -24.56 -22.23
N ALA A 234 16.05 -25.16 -21.65
CA ALA A 234 15.90 -26.28 -20.71
C ALA A 234 15.98 -25.80 -19.24
N ALA A 235 16.49 -24.60 -19.00
CA ALA A 235 16.61 -24.04 -17.66
C ALA A 235 15.23 -23.71 -17.07
N ARG A 236 15.02 -24.09 -15.81
CA ARG A 236 13.76 -23.88 -15.08
C ARG A 236 13.79 -22.70 -14.13
N ASP A 237 14.98 -22.21 -13.78
CA ASP A 237 15.19 -21.04 -12.94
C ASP A 237 15.87 -19.90 -13.72
N SER A 238 15.64 -18.63 -13.38
CA SER A 238 14.91 -18.12 -12.21
C SER A 238 13.77 -17.18 -12.59
N ILE A 239 12.65 -17.27 -11.87
CA ILE A 239 11.51 -16.34 -11.96
C ILE A 239 11.96 -14.89 -11.72
N MET A 240 12.90 -14.65 -10.80
CA MET A 240 13.41 -13.30 -10.52
C MET A 240 14.49 -12.84 -11.52
N PHE A 241 14.69 -13.61 -12.60
CA PHE A 241 15.61 -13.27 -13.68
C PHE A 241 14.89 -13.12 -15.03
N MET A 242 14.04 -14.09 -15.41
CA MET A 242 13.41 -14.11 -16.73
C MET A 242 12.10 -14.90 -16.73
N GLN A 243 11.09 -14.38 -16.03
CA GLN A 243 9.74 -14.95 -15.91
C GLN A 243 9.00 -15.10 -17.24
N SER A 244 9.40 -14.39 -18.28
CA SER A 244 8.77 -14.42 -19.61
C SER A 244 9.03 -15.71 -20.40
N LEU A 245 10.03 -16.51 -20.00
CA LEU A 245 10.39 -17.76 -20.68
C LEU A 245 9.54 -18.92 -20.19
N ASP A 246 8.90 -19.66 -21.11
CA ASP A 246 7.97 -20.75 -20.79
C ASP A 246 8.57 -21.84 -19.89
N SER A 247 9.85 -22.17 -20.06
CA SER A 247 10.55 -23.19 -19.27
C SER A 247 10.82 -22.76 -17.82
N VAL A 248 10.86 -21.46 -17.56
CA VAL A 248 11.14 -20.92 -16.23
C VAL A 248 9.89 -21.08 -15.37
N VAL A 249 10.00 -21.88 -14.31
CA VAL A 249 8.90 -22.22 -13.38
C VAL A 249 9.39 -22.34 -11.94
N GLU A 250 10.67 -22.05 -11.67
CA GLU A 250 11.30 -22.19 -10.35
C GLU A 250 12.02 -20.90 -9.92
N PHE A 251 12.07 -20.67 -8.61
CA PHE A 251 12.96 -19.68 -8.01
C PHE A 251 14.38 -20.21 -7.92
N CYS A 252 15.36 -19.30 -7.98
CA CYS A 252 16.76 -19.67 -7.89
C CYS A 252 17.12 -20.22 -6.50
N THR A 253 17.84 -21.33 -6.47
CA THR A 253 18.26 -22.01 -5.23
C THR A 253 19.75 -21.81 -4.98
N GLU A 254 20.26 -22.08 -3.79
CA GLU A 254 21.70 -22.07 -3.49
C GLU A 254 22.55 -22.81 -4.55
N LYS A 255 22.04 -23.90 -5.13
CA LYS A 255 22.75 -24.70 -6.14
C LYS A 255 22.82 -24.03 -7.51
N THR A 256 21.84 -23.20 -7.84
CA THR A 256 21.74 -22.54 -9.14
C THR A 256 22.06 -21.06 -9.08
N HIS A 257 22.22 -20.50 -7.88
CA HIS A 257 22.42 -19.08 -7.63
C HIS A 257 23.85 -18.62 -7.86
N ASN A 258 24.00 -17.57 -8.65
CA ASN A 258 25.29 -16.90 -8.85
C ASN A 258 25.52 -15.85 -7.75
N THR A 259 26.23 -16.23 -6.69
CA THR A 259 26.55 -15.35 -5.55
C THR A 259 27.49 -14.19 -5.87
N GLU A 260 28.17 -14.24 -7.02
CA GLU A 260 29.13 -13.20 -7.43
C GLU A 260 28.48 -12.13 -8.31
N ALA A 261 27.27 -12.36 -8.82
CA ALA A 261 26.57 -11.40 -9.66
C ALA A 261 26.26 -10.11 -8.88
N PRO A 262 26.63 -8.91 -9.37
CA PRO A 262 26.26 -7.63 -8.79
C PRO A 262 24.80 -7.26 -9.10
N ASN A 263 23.85 -8.14 -8.76
CA ASN A 263 22.42 -7.87 -8.83
C ASN A 263 21.89 -7.35 -7.48
N LEU A 264 20.65 -6.85 -7.47
CA LEU A 264 20.06 -6.26 -6.28
C LEU A 264 19.83 -7.32 -5.20
N GLN A 265 19.43 -8.54 -5.58
CA GLN A 265 19.29 -9.67 -4.66
C GLN A 265 20.58 -9.92 -3.86
N ASN A 266 21.73 -10.06 -4.52
CA ASN A 266 22.99 -10.30 -3.81
C ASN A 266 23.42 -9.13 -2.93
N LYS A 267 23.15 -7.90 -3.39
CA LYS A 267 23.49 -6.68 -2.66
C LYS A 267 22.66 -6.54 -1.38
N MET A 268 21.36 -6.84 -1.44
CA MET A 268 20.42 -6.61 -0.34
C MET A 268 20.26 -7.84 0.58
N CYS A 269 20.38 -9.05 0.04
CA CYS A 269 20.11 -10.31 0.75
C CYS A 269 21.38 -11.06 1.17
N ASN A 270 22.52 -10.38 1.36
CA ASN A 270 23.78 -11.01 1.76
C ASN A 270 24.15 -12.21 0.88
N ARG A 271 23.94 -12.08 -0.45
CA ARG A 271 24.19 -13.12 -1.46
C ARG A 271 23.34 -14.39 -1.35
N LYS A 272 22.28 -14.41 -0.52
CA LYS A 272 21.33 -15.52 -0.49
C LYS A 272 20.52 -15.60 -1.78
N SER A 273 20.18 -16.82 -2.20
CA SER A 273 19.27 -17.01 -3.33
C SER A 273 17.86 -16.56 -2.98
N THR A 274 17.05 -16.24 -4.00
CA THR A 274 15.64 -15.90 -3.81
C THR A 274 14.88 -17.00 -3.06
N TRP A 275 15.10 -18.27 -3.40
CA TRP A 275 14.47 -19.39 -2.69
C TRP A 275 14.88 -19.53 -1.22
N ASP A 276 16.11 -19.17 -0.86
CA ASP A 276 16.56 -19.23 0.55
C ASP A 276 15.82 -18.20 1.40
N VAL A 277 15.64 -16.98 0.89
CA VAL A 277 14.83 -15.93 1.54
C VAL A 277 13.38 -16.38 1.66
N ILE A 278 12.80 -16.96 0.61
CA ILE A 278 11.41 -17.47 0.65
C ILE A 278 11.26 -18.57 1.70
N LYS A 279 12.21 -19.50 1.82
CA LYS A 279 12.19 -20.56 2.86
C LYS A 279 12.25 -20.00 4.28
N GLU A 280 12.93 -18.88 4.49
CA GLU A 280 13.03 -18.23 5.80
C GLU A 280 11.76 -17.45 6.18
N SER A 281 10.87 -17.19 5.21
CA SER A 281 9.61 -16.46 5.46
C SER A 281 8.63 -17.22 6.35
N ALA A 282 7.83 -16.47 7.12
CA ALA A 282 6.76 -17.03 7.94
C ALA A 282 5.74 -17.83 7.11
N ASP A 283 5.46 -17.42 5.87
CA ASP A 283 4.55 -18.14 4.98
C ASP A 283 5.05 -19.57 4.71
N PHE A 284 6.35 -19.73 4.45
CA PHE A 284 6.94 -21.03 4.16
C PHE A 284 7.01 -21.94 5.39
N GLN A 285 7.34 -21.37 6.55
CA GLN A 285 7.39 -22.12 7.80
C GLN A 285 6.01 -22.63 8.23
N ASN A 286 4.95 -21.88 7.92
CA ASN A 286 3.57 -22.20 8.33
C ASN A 286 2.79 -23.02 7.31
N ALA A 287 3.34 -23.33 6.13
CA ALA A 287 2.63 -24.06 5.08
C ALA A 287 3.44 -25.23 4.54
N SER A 288 2.97 -26.45 4.79
CA SER A 288 3.52 -27.68 4.21
C SER A 288 3.03 -27.88 2.77
N PRO A 289 3.77 -28.57 1.88
CA PRO A 289 3.28 -28.87 0.53
C PRO A 289 1.98 -29.65 0.60
N MET A 290 1.03 -29.34 -0.29
CA MET A 290 -0.22 -30.09 -0.38
C MET A 290 0.08 -31.55 -0.77
N THR A 291 -0.47 -32.50 -0.02
CA THR A 291 -0.28 -33.93 -0.26
C THR A 291 -1.23 -34.46 -1.35
N GLY A 292 -0.69 -35.21 -2.31
CA GLY A 292 -1.44 -35.89 -3.38
C GLY A 292 -1.55 -35.08 -4.68
N THR A 293 -2.30 -35.58 -5.66
CA THR A 293 -2.57 -34.93 -6.97
C THR A 293 -3.64 -33.85 -6.91
N LYS A 294 -3.96 -33.32 -5.72
CA LYS A 294 -5.00 -32.31 -5.54
C LYS A 294 -4.51 -30.97 -6.09
N ILE A 295 -5.02 -30.59 -7.26
CA ILE A 295 -4.85 -29.27 -7.85
C ILE A 295 -5.58 -28.25 -6.94
N PRO A 296 -4.96 -27.10 -6.61
CA PRO A 296 -5.64 -26.08 -5.82
C PRO A 296 -6.89 -25.57 -6.54
N PRO A 297 -7.96 -25.21 -5.81
CA PRO A 297 -9.14 -24.62 -6.43
C PRO A 297 -8.79 -23.26 -7.07
N PRO A 298 -9.49 -22.86 -8.14
CA PRO A 298 -9.31 -21.53 -8.72
C PRO A 298 -9.67 -20.44 -7.69
N PRO A 299 -9.06 -19.25 -7.78
CA PRO A 299 -9.36 -18.14 -6.89
C PRO A 299 -10.83 -17.70 -7.04
N THR A 300 -11.41 -17.30 -5.92
CA THR A 300 -12.73 -16.66 -5.86
C THR A 300 -12.56 -15.15 -5.82
N PHE A 301 -13.47 -14.44 -6.49
CA PHE A 301 -13.41 -12.99 -6.64
C PHE A 301 -14.64 -12.32 -6.07
N SER A 302 -14.43 -11.30 -5.24
CA SER A 302 -15.48 -10.40 -4.78
C SER A 302 -15.30 -9.03 -5.44
N LEU A 303 -16.32 -8.53 -6.13
CA LEU A 303 -16.30 -7.18 -6.71
C LEU A 303 -16.91 -6.23 -5.69
N LEU A 304 -16.10 -5.29 -5.20
CA LEU A 304 -16.49 -4.36 -4.16
C LEU A 304 -16.49 -2.96 -4.78
N LYS A 305 -17.60 -2.23 -4.73
CA LYS A 305 -17.62 -0.85 -5.24
C LYS A 305 -17.34 0.11 -4.10
N THR A 306 -16.25 0.86 -4.21
CA THR A 306 -15.96 1.96 -3.29
C THR A 306 -17.12 2.95 -3.33
N LYS A 307 -17.65 3.28 -2.15
CA LYS A 307 -18.67 4.32 -2.01
C LYS A 307 -17.97 5.66 -1.83
N GLN A 308 -18.65 6.72 -2.23
CA GLN A 308 -18.22 8.06 -1.90
C GLN A 308 -18.13 8.18 -0.38
N ARG A 309 -16.92 8.42 0.12
CA ARG A 309 -16.70 8.58 1.55
C ARG A 309 -17.33 9.90 1.98
N VAL A 310 -18.11 9.86 3.05
CA VAL A 310 -18.78 11.03 3.61
C VAL A 310 -18.22 11.23 5.02
N VAL A 311 -17.46 12.32 5.20
CA VAL A 311 -16.78 12.62 6.45
C VAL A 311 -17.24 13.99 6.96
N CYS A 312 -17.50 14.09 8.26
CA CYS A 312 -17.70 15.38 8.91
C CYS A 312 -16.65 15.57 10.02
N LEU A 313 -15.82 16.60 9.89
CA LEU A 313 -14.92 17.02 10.96
C LEU A 313 -15.72 17.76 12.02
N VAL A 314 -15.65 17.33 13.27
CA VAL A 314 -16.30 17.97 14.41
C VAL A 314 -15.20 18.42 15.37
N LEU A 315 -14.98 19.73 15.41
CA LEU A 315 -13.79 20.36 16.00
C LEU A 315 -14.15 21.12 17.27
N ASP A 316 -13.50 20.76 18.37
CA ASP A 316 -13.65 21.43 19.65
C ASP A 316 -12.87 22.75 19.68
N LYS A 317 -13.56 23.86 19.92
CA LYS A 317 -12.96 25.16 20.15
C LYS A 317 -13.36 25.76 21.50
N SER A 318 -13.71 24.92 22.47
CA SER A 318 -14.01 25.29 23.85
C SER A 318 -12.80 25.94 24.54
N GLY A 319 -13.03 26.65 25.65
CA GLY A 319 -11.98 27.38 26.35
C GLY A 319 -10.79 26.54 26.80
N SER A 320 -10.99 25.26 27.12
CA SER A 320 -9.92 24.32 27.53
C SER A 320 -8.91 24.05 26.41
N MET A 321 -9.30 24.24 25.15
CA MET A 321 -8.43 24.11 23.97
C MET A 321 -7.35 25.19 23.86
N ASN A 322 -7.45 26.28 24.65
CA ASN A 322 -6.36 27.27 24.81
C ASN A 322 -5.21 26.76 25.68
N SER A 323 -5.37 25.62 26.36
CA SER A 323 -4.32 25.05 27.19
C SER A 323 -3.11 24.61 26.36
N GLY A 324 -1.91 24.79 26.90
CA GLY A 324 -0.64 24.41 26.28
C GLY A 324 0.31 25.59 26.04
N ASN A 325 1.60 25.36 26.23
CA ASN A 325 2.67 26.32 25.97
C ASN A 325 3.92 25.54 25.53
N PRO A 326 4.55 25.82 24.37
CA PRO A 326 4.31 26.96 23.46
C PRO A 326 3.22 26.74 22.42
N VAL A 327 2.69 25.52 22.31
CA VAL A 327 1.65 25.16 21.33
C VAL A 327 0.37 24.81 22.08
N THR A 328 -0.74 25.42 21.70
CA THR A 328 -2.06 25.15 22.30
C THR A 328 -2.69 23.89 21.71
N ARG A 329 -3.61 23.25 22.45
CA ARG A 329 -4.41 22.11 21.95
C ARG A 329 -5.17 22.48 20.67
N LEU A 330 -5.71 23.71 20.58
CA LEU A 330 -6.33 24.24 19.35
C LEU A 330 -5.38 24.20 18.15
N THR A 331 -4.11 24.60 18.35
CA THR A 331 -3.10 24.58 17.28
C THR A 331 -2.80 23.15 16.84
N GLN A 332 -2.71 22.21 17.78
CA GLN A 332 -2.50 20.79 17.49
C GLN A 332 -3.70 20.19 16.73
N MET A 333 -4.92 20.52 17.16
CA MET A 333 -6.14 20.12 16.48
C MET A 333 -6.15 20.57 15.03
N ASN A 334 -5.83 21.84 14.78
CA ASN A 334 -5.80 22.39 13.43
C ASN A 334 -4.75 21.70 12.57
N GLN A 335 -3.56 21.42 13.11
CA GLN A 335 -2.53 20.65 12.41
C GLN A 335 -3.00 19.23 12.07
N ALA A 336 -3.65 18.54 13.00
CA ALA A 336 -4.19 17.20 12.76
C ALA A 336 -5.30 17.23 11.70
N ALA A 337 -6.20 18.22 11.74
CA ALA A 337 -7.25 18.41 10.76
C ALA A 337 -6.70 18.70 9.36
N GLU A 338 -5.69 19.58 9.24
CA GLU A 338 -5.00 19.85 7.96
C GLU A 338 -4.33 18.58 7.42
N LEU A 339 -3.55 17.89 8.24
CA LEU A 339 -2.88 16.65 7.82
C LEU A 339 -3.89 15.59 7.36
N TYR A 340 -5.02 15.47 8.06
CA TYR A 340 -6.09 14.56 7.70
C TYR A 340 -6.70 14.91 6.33
N LEU A 341 -6.99 16.20 6.09
CA LEU A 341 -7.53 16.68 4.83
C LEU A 341 -6.55 16.53 3.65
N ILE A 342 -5.24 16.68 3.88
CA ILE A 342 -4.20 16.58 2.83
C ILE A 342 -3.83 15.13 2.53
N GLN A 343 -3.61 14.32 3.57
CA GLN A 343 -2.92 13.04 3.43
C GLN A 343 -3.85 11.83 3.54
N ILE A 344 -5.01 11.97 4.17
CA ILE A 344 -5.88 10.84 4.52
C ILE A 344 -7.17 10.85 3.70
N ILE A 345 -7.79 12.01 3.49
CA ILE A 345 -9.02 12.10 2.69
C ILE A 345 -8.74 11.80 1.22
N GLU A 346 -9.43 10.79 0.67
CA GLU A 346 -9.31 10.46 -0.74
C GLU A 346 -10.03 11.47 -1.64
N LYS A 347 -9.55 11.59 -2.88
CA LYS A 347 -10.24 12.33 -3.93
C LYS A 347 -11.66 11.82 -4.10
N GLU A 348 -12.58 12.73 -4.42
CA GLU A 348 -14.01 12.52 -4.58
C GLU A 348 -14.80 12.33 -3.28
N SER A 349 -14.15 12.27 -2.12
CA SER A 349 -14.82 12.27 -0.82
C SER A 349 -15.62 13.54 -0.58
N LEU A 350 -16.66 13.45 0.24
CA LEU A 350 -17.50 14.56 0.67
C LEU A 350 -17.13 14.93 2.10
N VAL A 351 -16.66 16.15 2.32
CA VAL A 351 -16.17 16.60 3.64
C VAL A 351 -16.97 17.80 4.14
N GLY A 352 -17.57 17.65 5.33
CA GLY A 352 -18.18 18.72 6.11
C GLY A 352 -17.30 19.15 7.28
N MET A 353 -17.53 20.34 7.82
CA MET A 353 -16.88 20.80 9.04
C MET A 353 -17.87 21.49 9.97
N VAL A 354 -17.81 21.10 11.24
CA VAL A 354 -18.55 21.68 12.35
C VAL A 354 -17.54 22.07 13.43
N THR A 355 -17.72 23.24 14.01
CA THR A 355 -16.98 23.65 15.20
C THR A 355 -17.95 23.78 16.36
N PHE A 356 -17.52 23.45 17.58
CA PHE A 356 -18.36 23.55 18.76
C PHE A 356 -17.63 24.12 19.97
N ASP A 357 -18.41 24.79 20.83
CA ASP A 357 -18.05 25.25 22.17
C ASP A 357 -19.24 24.93 23.11
N SER A 358 -19.87 25.93 23.72
CA SER A 358 -21.19 25.82 24.35
C SER A 358 -22.29 25.45 23.34
N THR A 359 -22.13 25.84 22.07
CA THR A 359 -23.04 25.47 20.97
C THR A 359 -22.25 25.02 19.75
N ALA A 360 -22.91 24.41 18.76
CA ALA A 360 -22.25 23.94 17.54
C ALA A 360 -22.67 24.73 16.31
N THR A 361 -21.74 24.92 15.39
CA THR A 361 -21.93 25.69 14.15
C THR A 361 -21.37 24.94 12.96
N ILE A 362 -22.18 24.80 11.91
CA ILE A 362 -21.75 24.22 10.63
C ILE A 362 -20.92 25.27 9.89
N GLN A 363 -19.61 25.03 9.75
CA GLN A 363 -18.69 25.89 8.99
C GLN A 363 -18.84 25.65 7.48
N ASN A 364 -19.03 24.39 7.11
CA ASN A 364 -19.46 24.02 5.76
C ASN A 364 -20.26 22.72 5.75
N ASN A 365 -21.25 22.68 4.86
CA ASN A 365 -21.86 21.44 4.42
C ASN A 365 -20.85 20.61 3.62
N LEU A 366 -21.25 19.43 3.14
CA LEU A 366 -20.36 18.53 2.44
C LEU A 366 -19.81 19.14 1.13
N ILE A 367 -18.50 19.37 1.09
CA ILE A 367 -17.75 19.81 -0.09
C ILE A 367 -17.07 18.58 -0.70
N ARG A 368 -17.15 18.45 -2.02
CA ARG A 368 -16.50 17.38 -2.76
C ARG A 368 -15.02 17.68 -2.95
N MET A 369 -14.16 16.76 -2.52
CA MET A 369 -12.71 16.89 -2.55
C MET A 369 -12.16 16.55 -3.93
N VAL A 370 -12.06 17.53 -4.81
CA VAL A 370 -11.62 17.31 -6.21
C VAL A 370 -10.17 17.70 -6.46
N ASN A 371 -9.67 18.73 -5.77
CA ASN A 371 -8.35 19.30 -5.99
C ASN A 371 -7.87 20.10 -4.77
N GLU A 372 -6.69 20.71 -4.88
CA GLU A 372 -6.09 21.57 -3.85
C GLU A 372 -6.97 22.78 -3.47
N SER A 373 -7.80 23.29 -4.38
CA SER A 373 -8.72 24.39 -4.05
C SER A 373 -9.82 23.98 -3.07
N SER A 374 -10.34 22.74 -3.18
CA SER A 374 -11.29 22.18 -2.20
C SER A 374 -10.65 22.08 -0.81
N HIS A 375 -9.37 21.71 -0.76
CA HIS A 375 -8.60 21.63 0.47
C HIS A 375 -8.42 23.00 1.14
N LEU A 376 -8.01 24.00 0.36
CA LEU A 376 -7.83 25.37 0.85
C LEU A 376 -9.14 25.99 1.34
N GLU A 377 -10.27 25.69 0.67
CA GLU A 377 -11.58 26.19 1.08
C GLU A 377 -12.01 25.70 2.46
N ILE A 378 -11.75 24.43 2.78
CA ILE A 378 -12.07 23.83 4.09
C ILE A 378 -11.07 24.32 5.16
N SER A 379 -9.78 24.32 4.84
CA SER A 379 -8.73 24.69 5.79
C SER A 379 -8.84 26.15 6.25
N ALA A 380 -9.31 27.04 5.37
CA ALA A 380 -9.57 28.44 5.71
C ALA A 380 -10.64 28.63 6.80
N LYS A 381 -11.44 27.59 7.10
CA LYS A 381 -12.53 27.63 8.10
C LYS A 381 -12.14 27.00 9.44
N LEU A 382 -10.89 26.58 9.60
CA LEU A 382 -10.39 26.06 10.87
C LEU A 382 -10.48 27.12 11.98
N PRO A 383 -10.84 26.72 13.21
CA PRO A 383 -11.05 27.65 14.31
C PRO A 383 -9.74 28.35 14.69
N GLN A 384 -9.78 29.68 14.79
CA GLN A 384 -8.60 30.50 15.12
C GLN A 384 -8.50 30.82 16.62
N GLU A 385 -9.62 30.83 17.32
CA GLU A 385 -9.71 31.15 18.74
C GLU A 385 -10.53 30.10 19.47
N ALA A 386 -10.10 29.79 20.70
CA ALA A 386 -10.82 28.92 21.60
C ALA A 386 -11.48 29.73 22.71
N GLY A 387 -12.70 29.35 23.09
CA GLY A 387 -13.49 30.05 24.09
C GLY A 387 -14.87 29.42 24.27
N GLY A 388 -15.58 29.80 25.33
CA GLY A 388 -16.88 29.21 25.68
C GLY A 388 -16.75 27.92 26.49
N GLY A 389 -17.90 27.29 26.75
CA GLY A 389 -17.97 25.97 27.39
C GLY A 389 -17.75 24.84 26.39
N THR A 390 -18.16 23.62 26.77
CA THR A 390 -17.96 22.41 25.97
C THR A 390 -19.28 21.66 25.83
N SER A 391 -19.65 21.29 24.61
CA SER A 391 -20.84 20.49 24.31
C SER A 391 -20.60 19.60 23.09
N ILE A 392 -19.99 18.43 23.33
CA ILE A 392 -19.67 17.43 22.30
C ILE A 392 -20.94 16.95 21.61
N CYS A 393 -22.01 16.69 22.37
CA CYS A 393 -23.28 16.25 21.79
C CYS A 393 -23.90 17.28 20.83
N SER A 394 -23.71 18.59 21.07
CA SER A 394 -24.12 19.62 20.12
C SER A 394 -23.33 19.51 18.83
N GLY A 395 -22.01 19.32 18.93
CA GLY A 395 -21.12 19.08 17.78
C GLY A 395 -21.53 17.86 16.96
N LEU A 396 -21.80 16.73 17.62
CA LEU A 396 -22.22 15.50 16.95
C LEU A 396 -23.57 15.66 16.24
N ARG A 397 -24.56 16.30 16.87
CA ARG A 397 -25.87 16.55 16.25
C ARG A 397 -25.76 17.44 15.01
N GLU A 398 -25.02 18.54 15.09
CA GLU A 398 -24.82 19.41 13.91
C GLU A 398 -23.95 18.72 12.85
N GLY A 399 -23.02 17.83 13.23
CA GLY A 399 -22.28 16.98 12.28
C GLY A 399 -23.19 16.03 11.49
N LEU A 400 -24.08 15.31 12.19
CA LEU A 400 -25.10 14.47 11.55
C LEU A 400 -26.05 15.29 10.68
N LYS A 401 -26.38 16.52 11.11
CA LYS A 401 -27.21 17.45 10.34
C LYS A 401 -26.50 17.97 9.08
N ALA A 402 -25.21 18.26 9.13
CA ALA A 402 -24.43 18.66 7.95
C ALA A 402 -24.41 17.56 6.88
N ILE A 403 -24.31 16.29 7.31
CA ILE A 403 -24.40 15.10 6.44
C ILE A 403 -25.79 15.00 5.79
N THR A 404 -26.85 14.99 6.61
CA THR A 404 -28.23 14.83 6.12
C THR A 404 -28.70 15.99 5.25
N SER A 405 -28.30 17.22 5.60
CA SER A 405 -28.63 18.44 4.82
C SER A 405 -27.98 18.44 3.43
N SER A 406 -26.99 17.59 3.21
CA SER A 406 -26.30 17.40 1.92
C SER A 406 -26.83 16.17 1.14
N ASN A 407 -28.04 15.70 1.45
CA ASN A 407 -28.69 14.52 0.87
C ASN A 407 -27.91 13.21 1.05
N GLN A 408 -27.03 13.11 2.05
CA GLN A 408 -26.33 11.88 2.40
C GLN A 408 -27.02 11.18 3.58
N ARG A 409 -26.83 9.85 3.68
CA ARG A 409 -27.31 9.07 4.82
C ARG A 409 -26.26 9.09 5.92
N THR A 410 -26.67 9.26 7.16
CA THR A 410 -25.76 9.14 8.32
C THR A 410 -25.19 7.74 8.46
N SER A 411 -25.97 6.72 8.11
CA SER A 411 -25.54 5.32 8.18
C SER A 411 -24.38 5.05 7.23
N GLY A 412 -23.23 4.67 7.81
CA GLY A 412 -21.97 4.45 7.08
C GLY A 412 -21.20 5.72 6.72
N SER A 413 -21.66 6.90 7.14
CA SER A 413 -20.86 8.13 7.13
C SER A 413 -19.95 8.18 8.36
N GLU A 414 -18.89 8.95 8.27
CA GLU A 414 -17.87 9.07 9.31
C GLU A 414 -17.91 10.46 9.95
N ILE A 415 -17.76 10.50 11.27
CA ILE A 415 -17.50 11.71 12.03
C ILE A 415 -16.10 11.58 12.63
N VAL A 416 -15.25 12.57 12.43
CA VAL A 416 -13.96 12.65 13.11
C VAL A 416 -14.07 13.76 14.15
N LEU A 417 -14.18 13.34 15.41
CA LEU A 417 -14.31 14.21 16.57
C LEU A 417 -12.91 14.49 17.15
N LEU A 418 -12.50 15.76 17.13
CA LEU A 418 -11.26 16.23 17.75
C LEU A 418 -11.62 17.11 18.95
N THR A 419 -11.24 16.67 20.15
CA THR A 419 -11.60 17.31 21.43
C THR A 419 -10.57 16.96 22.49
N ASP A 420 -10.46 17.77 23.55
CA ASP A 420 -9.73 17.38 24.75
C ASP A 420 -10.55 16.50 25.71
N GLY A 421 -11.84 16.29 25.39
CA GLY A 421 -12.71 15.33 26.04
C GLY A 421 -13.22 15.76 27.42
N GLU A 422 -13.07 17.05 27.77
CA GLU A 422 -13.51 17.60 29.05
C GLU A 422 -15.02 17.98 29.01
N ASP A 423 -15.89 16.99 28.82
CA ASP A 423 -17.36 17.10 28.80
C ASP A 423 -18.00 15.96 29.61
N ASP A 424 -18.86 16.28 30.58
CA ASP A 424 -19.54 15.31 31.46
C ASP A 424 -20.92 14.87 30.94
N GLN A 425 -21.39 15.41 29.81
CA GLN A 425 -22.73 15.15 29.26
C GLN A 425 -22.73 14.31 27.97
N ILE A 426 -21.59 13.72 27.60
CA ILE A 426 -21.42 12.95 26.36
C ILE A 426 -22.43 11.78 26.27
N SER A 427 -22.75 11.15 27.41
CA SER A 427 -23.68 10.01 27.44
C SER A 427 -25.10 10.37 26.97
N SER A 428 -25.48 11.64 26.99
CA SER A 428 -26.81 12.12 26.62
C SER A 428 -27.16 11.89 25.15
N CYS A 429 -26.17 11.76 24.26
CA CYS A 429 -26.37 11.54 22.82
C CYS A 429 -25.99 10.13 22.34
N PHE A 430 -25.66 9.18 23.23
CA PHE A 430 -25.27 7.81 22.84
C PHE A 430 -26.34 7.09 22.02
N GLU A 431 -27.60 7.14 22.44
CA GLU A 431 -28.68 6.50 21.70
C GLU A 431 -28.89 7.16 20.33
N GLU A 432 -28.83 8.48 20.24
CA GLU A 432 -28.94 9.21 18.95
C GLU A 432 -27.82 8.80 17.99
N VAL A 433 -26.57 8.77 18.48
CA VAL A 433 -25.39 8.34 17.72
C VAL A 433 -25.55 6.90 17.24
N LYS A 434 -25.94 5.99 18.13
CA LYS A 434 -26.13 4.57 17.81
C LYS A 434 -27.21 4.36 16.75
N HIS A 435 -28.34 5.07 16.85
CA HIS A 435 -29.42 4.99 15.86
C HIS A 435 -29.05 5.64 14.53
N SER A 436 -28.13 6.62 14.52
CA SER A 436 -27.69 7.28 13.29
C SER A 436 -26.93 6.33 12.34
N GLY A 437 -26.29 5.29 12.88
CA GLY A 437 -25.43 4.36 12.15
C GLY A 437 -24.14 5.00 11.60
N ALA A 438 -23.79 6.22 12.04
CA ALA A 438 -22.51 6.84 11.71
C ALA A 438 -21.36 6.19 12.48
N ILE A 439 -20.16 6.23 11.91
CA ILE A 439 -18.92 5.75 12.52
C ILE A 439 -18.21 6.95 13.13
N ILE A 440 -17.92 6.92 14.43
CA ILE A 440 -17.26 8.04 15.13
C ILE A 440 -15.82 7.68 15.43
N HIS A 441 -14.90 8.41 14.80
CA HIS A 441 -13.48 8.40 15.14
C HIS A 441 -13.21 9.51 16.14
N THR A 442 -12.43 9.21 17.18
CA THR A 442 -12.14 10.18 18.25
C THR A 442 -10.63 10.39 18.39
N ILE A 443 -10.20 11.65 18.37
CA ILE A 443 -8.82 12.06 18.64
C ILE A 443 -8.83 12.90 19.92
N ALA A 444 -8.22 12.36 20.98
CA ALA A 444 -8.13 13.02 22.27
C ALA A 444 -6.88 13.91 22.33
N LEU A 445 -7.07 15.22 22.59
CA LEU A 445 -6.01 16.23 22.63
C LEU A 445 -5.65 16.69 24.05
N GLY A 446 -6.04 15.91 25.06
CA GLY A 446 -5.79 16.20 26.46
C GLY A 446 -5.64 14.92 27.31
N PRO A 447 -4.92 14.99 28.44
CA PRO A 447 -4.74 13.84 29.33
C PRO A 447 -5.99 13.51 30.16
N SER A 448 -6.99 14.39 30.15
CA SER A 448 -8.19 14.34 30.99
C SER A 448 -9.45 13.94 30.23
N ALA A 449 -9.32 13.32 29.05
CA ALA A 449 -10.46 12.93 28.25
C ALA A 449 -11.38 11.98 29.02
N ALA A 450 -12.69 12.26 28.99
CA ALA A 450 -13.72 11.44 29.61
C ALA A 450 -13.74 10.01 29.02
N LYS A 451 -14.04 9.00 29.84
CA LYS A 451 -14.12 7.58 29.39
C LYS A 451 -15.24 7.37 28.37
N GLU A 452 -16.25 8.22 28.44
CA GLU A 452 -17.39 8.29 27.55
C GLU A 452 -16.96 8.58 26.10
N LEU A 453 -15.81 9.24 25.90
CA LEU A 453 -15.23 9.46 24.57
C LEU A 453 -14.77 8.13 23.93
N GLU A 454 -14.16 7.22 24.70
CA GLU A 454 -13.79 5.87 24.22
C GLU A 454 -15.04 5.04 23.87
N THR A 455 -16.12 5.28 24.61
CA THR A 455 -17.39 4.58 24.41
C THR A 455 -18.03 4.95 23.07
N LEU A 456 -17.90 6.20 22.60
CA LEU A 456 -18.40 6.64 21.29
C LEU A 456 -17.71 5.91 20.13
N SER A 457 -16.38 5.77 20.19
CA SER A 457 -15.62 5.09 19.14
C SER A 457 -15.92 3.58 19.12
N THR A 458 -15.86 2.93 20.29
CA THR A 458 -16.10 1.48 20.41
C THR A 458 -17.53 1.09 20.04
N MET A 459 -18.56 1.89 20.35
CA MET A 459 -19.95 1.57 20.03
C MET A 459 -20.27 1.66 18.53
N THR A 460 -19.50 2.44 17.77
CA THR A 460 -19.72 2.68 16.34
C THR A 460 -18.73 1.96 15.43
N VAL A 461 -17.87 1.09 15.99
CA VAL A 461 -16.77 0.43 15.28
C VAL A 461 -15.78 1.47 14.70
N GLY A 462 -15.66 2.62 15.35
CA GLY A 462 -14.67 3.64 15.03
C GLY A 462 -13.27 3.28 15.54
N GLU A 463 -12.27 4.03 15.08
CA GLU A 463 -10.91 3.94 15.59
C GLU A 463 -10.65 5.04 16.65
N GLN A 464 -9.72 4.78 17.57
CA GLN A 464 -9.33 5.69 18.65
C GLN A 464 -7.83 5.96 18.61
N SER A 465 -7.41 7.22 18.77
CA SER A 465 -6.03 7.59 19.04
C SER A 465 -5.91 8.40 20.34
N LEU A 466 -5.02 7.95 21.23
CA LEU A 466 -4.68 8.63 22.48
C LEU A 466 -3.28 9.25 22.34
N GLU A 467 -3.20 10.58 22.30
CA GLU A 467 -1.91 11.28 22.30
C GLU A 467 -1.50 11.64 23.74
N TYR A 468 -0.76 10.75 24.41
CA TYR A 468 -0.26 10.98 25.76
C TYR A 468 1.00 11.87 25.74
N TYR A 469 0.88 13.13 26.16
CA TYR A 469 2.03 13.96 26.55
C TYR A 469 2.26 13.86 28.07
N ARG A 470 3.33 13.15 28.47
CA ARG A 470 3.83 13.21 29.85
C ARG A 470 4.69 14.46 30.03
N GLU A 471 4.14 15.49 30.65
CA GLU A 471 4.96 16.56 31.23
C GLU A 471 5.72 16.01 32.45
N GLY A 472 7.05 16.14 32.41
CA GLY A 472 7.96 15.62 33.41
C GLY A 472 7.74 16.27 34.78
N THR A 473 7.13 15.54 35.70
CA THR A 473 7.28 15.82 37.13
C THR A 473 8.59 15.20 37.59
N GLY A 474 9.59 16.04 37.79
CA GLY A 474 10.83 15.68 38.47
C GLY A 474 10.52 15.20 39.89
N LYS A 475 10.71 13.90 40.14
CA LYS A 475 10.99 13.38 41.47
C LYS A 475 12.41 12.85 41.46
N GLY A 476 13.30 13.63 42.07
CA GLY A 476 14.65 13.19 42.39
C GLY A 476 14.58 11.97 43.29
N TYR A 477 15.21 10.89 42.84
CA TYR A 477 15.59 9.79 43.72
C TYR A 477 16.79 10.25 44.54
N SER A 478 16.59 10.52 45.83
CA SER A 478 17.68 10.51 46.79
C SER A 478 18.09 9.06 47.01
N ALA A 479 19.33 8.73 46.65
CA ALA A 479 19.96 7.48 47.07
C ALA A 479 20.18 7.53 48.59
N GLY A 480 19.69 6.51 49.29
CA GLY A 480 20.02 6.21 50.67
C GLY A 480 20.02 4.69 50.83
N GLY A 481 21.20 4.14 51.16
CA GLY A 481 21.45 2.71 51.37
C GLY A 481 22.52 2.16 50.43
#